data_AF-A0A558IXZ1-F1
#
_entry.id   AF-A0A558IXZ1-F1
#
_cell.length_a   1.000
_cell.length_b   1.000
_cell.length_c   1.000
_cell.angle_alpha   90.00
_cell.angle_beta   90.00
_cell.angle_gamma   90.00
#
_symmetry.space_group_name_H-M   'P 1'
#
loop_
_entity.id
_entity.type
_entity.pdbx_description
1 polymer ?
#
loop_
_entity_poly.entity_id
_entity_poly.type
_entity_poly.pdbx_seq_one_letter_code
_entity_poly.pdbx_strand_id
1 'polypeptide(L)'
;MKWTLKDGAWSSGVISFSEFPLIQAVEARGALLEWNIDEPERSRPRITITDEDECDWLWELIGEPAHVEFVQSAQNPNMRKAFNVAAQWNLETLLALRKLAHGQWLRDWWPTSAVDGVPKLSDEGLVREMNDVAMQVETIVDGYQFSRTEDTSVSLNRTRDNQAQSDYALVAGTVQECAITGPIFSGTSSPAWQGLPAHVVDATENPVHWHVEAAPNPVLDIQVLLADKQSNGEGLEVRVLRGPEELAHGYLDKRGFASVPLGLTVAEVWLQDWTDVVVQVGVDVNESQEVRNRIRAFAQERLRGRDRLSFAEECVALY
;
A
#
# COMPACT_ATOMS: atom_id res chain seq x y z
N MET A 1 -9.84 -22.70 -14.25
CA MET A 1 -11.23 -22.18 -14.24
C MET A 1 -11.47 -21.65 -12.83
N LYS A 2 -12.03 -20.44 -12.61
CA LYS A 2 -12.07 -19.82 -11.27
C LYS A 2 -13.29 -20.30 -10.46
N TRP A 3 -13.04 -21.02 -9.37
CA TRP A 3 -14.06 -21.43 -8.39
C TRP A 3 -13.96 -20.60 -7.13
N THR A 4 -15.08 -20.28 -6.49
CA THR A 4 -15.11 -19.51 -5.25
C THR A 4 -15.91 -20.22 -4.16
N LEU A 5 -15.29 -20.51 -3.00
CA LEU A 5 -15.99 -20.93 -1.79
C LEU A 5 -16.32 -19.71 -0.90
N LYS A 6 -17.58 -19.51 -0.53
CA LYS A 6 -18.00 -18.55 0.50
C LYS A 6 -19.03 -19.19 1.42
N ASP A 7 -18.79 -19.11 2.73
CA ASP A 7 -19.71 -19.64 3.76
C ASP A 7 -20.11 -21.12 3.60
N GLY A 8 -19.28 -21.93 2.91
CA GLY A 8 -19.57 -23.34 2.62
C GLY A 8 -20.26 -23.58 1.27
N ALA A 9 -20.57 -22.52 0.51
CA ALA A 9 -21.15 -22.61 -0.83
C ALA A 9 -20.12 -22.32 -1.93
N TRP A 10 -20.01 -23.23 -2.90
CA TRP A 10 -19.18 -23.07 -4.10
C TRP A 10 -19.91 -22.33 -5.22
N SER A 11 -19.24 -21.38 -5.87
CA SER A 11 -19.76 -20.64 -7.01
C SER A 11 -18.71 -20.47 -8.11
N SER A 12 -19.14 -20.50 -9.37
CA SER A 12 -18.30 -20.18 -10.53
C SER A 12 -18.64 -18.77 -11.04
N GLY A 13 -17.65 -17.87 -11.17
CA GLY A 13 -17.86 -16.52 -11.70
C GLY A 13 -16.72 -15.54 -11.43
N VAL A 14 -16.72 -14.41 -12.14
CA VAL A 14 -15.83 -13.27 -11.86
C VAL A 14 -16.45 -12.49 -10.70
N ILE A 15 -15.84 -12.58 -9.53
CA ILE A 15 -16.18 -11.68 -8.42
C ILE A 15 -15.15 -10.57 -8.41
N SER A 16 -15.59 -9.35 -8.67
CA SER A 16 -14.79 -8.15 -8.52
C SER A 16 -14.53 -7.92 -7.03
N PHE A 17 -13.27 -7.77 -6.63
CA PHE A 17 -12.95 -7.05 -5.40
C PHE A 17 -13.32 -5.60 -5.66
N SER A 18 -14.24 -5.05 -4.89
CA SER A 18 -14.67 -3.67 -5.11
C SER A 18 -13.83 -2.65 -4.33
N GLU A 19 -12.96 -3.06 -3.40
CA GLU A 19 -12.30 -2.12 -2.50
C GLU A 19 -10.89 -2.57 -2.09
N PHE A 20 -9.96 -2.61 -3.05
CA PHE A 20 -8.54 -2.62 -2.70
C PHE A 20 -8.17 -1.29 -2.01
N PRO A 21 -7.29 -1.27 -1.00
CA PRO A 21 -6.55 -2.37 -0.40
C PRO A 21 -7.22 -2.95 0.86
N LEU A 22 -8.54 -2.96 1.02
CA LEU A 22 -9.20 -3.52 2.21
C LEU A 22 -9.23 -5.07 2.23
N ILE A 23 -8.49 -5.70 1.34
CA ILE A 23 -8.43 -7.16 1.20
C ILE A 23 -7.05 -7.64 1.62
N GLN A 24 -7.04 -8.62 2.52
CA GLN A 24 -5.86 -9.40 2.87
C GLN A 24 -5.95 -10.76 2.20
N ALA A 25 -4.83 -11.24 1.65
CA ALA A 25 -4.81 -12.48 0.88
C ALA A 25 -3.55 -13.31 1.16
N VAL A 26 -3.68 -14.62 1.05
CA VAL A 26 -2.54 -15.57 1.05
C VAL A 26 -2.69 -16.53 -0.11
N GLU A 27 -1.59 -16.77 -0.82
CA GLU A 27 -1.52 -17.73 -1.90
C GLU A 27 -1.13 -19.11 -1.34
N ALA A 28 -2.01 -20.08 -1.55
CA ALA A 28 -1.78 -21.49 -1.26
C ALA A 28 -1.54 -22.26 -2.56
N ARG A 29 -1.02 -23.48 -2.47
CA ARG A 29 -0.85 -24.38 -3.63
C ARG A 29 -2.20 -24.55 -4.34
N GLY A 30 -2.27 -24.17 -5.61
CA GLY A 30 -3.50 -24.20 -6.42
C GLY A 30 -4.66 -23.29 -5.97
N ALA A 31 -4.47 -22.37 -5.01
CA ALA A 31 -5.56 -21.50 -4.56
C ALA A 31 -5.13 -20.14 -3.98
N LEU A 32 -6.05 -19.17 -3.97
CA LEU A 32 -5.90 -17.88 -3.30
C LEU A 32 -7.00 -17.75 -2.24
N LEU A 33 -6.62 -17.43 -1.00
CA LEU A 33 -7.54 -17.24 0.11
C LEU A 33 -7.60 -15.76 0.49
N GLU A 34 -8.80 -15.20 0.55
CA GLU A 34 -9.02 -13.75 0.65
C GLU A 34 -10.03 -13.43 1.75
N TRP A 35 -9.75 -12.38 2.53
CA TRP A 35 -10.64 -11.85 3.56
C TRP A 35 -10.71 -10.33 3.45
N ASN A 36 -11.81 -9.73 3.91
CA ASN A 36 -11.75 -8.30 4.23
C ASN A 36 -10.96 -8.10 5.53
N ILE A 37 -10.25 -6.99 5.64
CA ILE A 37 -9.50 -6.62 6.84
C ILE A 37 -10.41 -6.28 8.02
N ASP A 38 -11.61 -5.77 7.76
CA ASP A 38 -12.57 -5.37 8.79
C ASP A 38 -13.45 -6.53 9.30
N GLU A 39 -13.38 -7.69 8.65
CA GLU A 39 -14.09 -8.89 9.08
C GLU A 39 -13.57 -9.41 10.43
N PRO A 40 -14.44 -10.04 11.25
CA PRO A 40 -14.01 -10.75 12.45
C PRO A 40 -12.91 -11.79 12.18
N GLU A 41 -12.04 -12.03 13.16
CA GLU A 41 -10.88 -12.94 13.01
C GLU A 41 -11.25 -14.36 12.57
N ARG A 42 -12.41 -14.86 13.01
CA ARG A 42 -12.89 -16.22 12.69
C ARG A 42 -13.72 -16.27 11.41
N SER A 43 -13.75 -15.20 10.63
CA SER A 43 -14.42 -15.19 9.33
C SER A 43 -13.72 -16.12 8.36
N ARG A 44 -14.53 -16.83 7.57
CA ARG A 44 -14.06 -17.79 6.58
C ARG A 44 -13.51 -17.03 5.36
N PRO A 45 -12.45 -17.54 4.72
CA PRO A 45 -11.95 -16.96 3.50
C PRO A 45 -12.97 -17.12 2.40
N ARG A 46 -12.87 -16.21 1.45
CA ARG A 46 -13.16 -16.55 0.07
C ARG A 46 -12.01 -17.37 -0.48
N ILE A 47 -12.28 -18.57 -0.99
CA ILE A 47 -11.25 -19.42 -1.61
C ILE A 47 -11.42 -19.42 -3.12
N THR A 48 -10.46 -18.85 -3.84
CA THR A 48 -10.32 -18.90 -5.28
C THR A 48 -9.46 -20.12 -5.67
N ILE A 49 -9.98 -21.08 -6.43
CA ILE A 49 -9.15 -22.18 -6.96
C ILE A 49 -8.52 -21.77 -8.29
N THR A 50 -7.20 -21.89 -8.38
CA THR A 50 -6.39 -21.60 -9.58
C THR A 50 -5.95 -22.88 -10.28
N ASP A 51 -5.58 -23.91 -9.50
CA ASP A 51 -5.27 -25.26 -9.97
C ASP A 51 -5.92 -26.30 -9.04
N GLU A 52 -6.81 -27.11 -9.60
CA GLU A 52 -7.59 -28.11 -8.86
C GLU A 52 -6.72 -29.31 -8.44
N ASP A 53 -5.70 -29.65 -9.22
CA ASP A 53 -4.83 -30.81 -9.01
C ASP A 53 -3.80 -30.56 -7.88
N GLU A 54 -3.47 -29.29 -7.61
CA GLU A 54 -2.58 -28.90 -6.50
C GLU A 54 -3.32 -28.66 -5.16
N CYS A 55 -4.66 -28.71 -5.15
CA CYS A 55 -5.49 -28.46 -3.97
C CYS A 55 -5.69 -29.70 -3.08
N ASP A 56 -4.71 -30.61 -3.04
CA ASP A 56 -4.73 -31.84 -2.26
C ASP A 56 -4.71 -31.61 -0.74
N TRP A 57 -4.36 -30.41 -0.29
CA TRP A 57 -4.35 -29.98 1.10
C TRP A 57 -5.74 -29.49 1.59
N LEU A 58 -6.68 -29.20 0.68
CA LEU A 58 -7.91 -28.49 1.01
C LEU A 58 -8.76 -29.24 2.06
N TRP A 59 -8.70 -30.58 2.08
CA TRP A 59 -9.36 -31.40 3.11
C TRP A 59 -8.89 -31.10 4.53
N GLU A 60 -7.64 -30.65 4.73
CA GLU A 60 -7.12 -30.24 6.04
C GLU A 60 -7.83 -29.00 6.56
N LEU A 61 -8.29 -28.12 5.66
CA LEU A 61 -8.97 -26.87 5.98
C LEU A 61 -10.48 -27.03 6.11
N ILE A 62 -11.14 -27.72 5.18
CA ILE A 62 -12.62 -27.79 5.10
C ILE A 62 -13.21 -29.17 5.50
N GLY A 63 -12.35 -30.14 5.78
CA GLY A 63 -12.71 -31.52 6.09
C GLY A 63 -12.89 -32.41 4.87
N GLU A 64 -12.70 -33.72 5.06
CA GLU A 64 -12.80 -34.75 4.02
C GLU A 64 -14.15 -34.72 3.26
N PRO A 65 -15.33 -34.65 3.90
CA PRO A 65 -16.60 -34.70 3.17
C PRO A 65 -16.75 -33.55 2.16
N ALA A 66 -16.33 -32.34 2.54
CA ALA A 66 -16.41 -31.17 1.66
C ALA A 66 -15.38 -31.23 0.52
N HIS A 67 -14.20 -31.81 0.77
CA HIS A 67 -13.19 -32.02 -0.26
C HIS A 67 -13.61 -33.09 -1.28
N VAL A 68 -14.23 -34.19 -0.85
CA VAL A 68 -14.76 -35.22 -1.77
C VAL A 68 -15.79 -34.62 -2.72
N GLU A 69 -16.69 -33.76 -2.24
CA GLU A 69 -17.65 -33.07 -3.09
C GLU A 69 -16.99 -32.07 -4.04
N PHE A 70 -15.96 -31.35 -3.59
CA PHE A 70 -15.14 -30.51 -4.47
C PHE A 70 -14.56 -31.33 -5.63
N VAL A 71 -13.90 -32.45 -5.35
CA VAL A 71 -13.29 -33.33 -6.38
C VAL A 71 -14.36 -33.91 -7.34
N GLN A 72 -15.50 -34.35 -6.82
CA GLN A 72 -16.60 -34.83 -7.66
C GLN A 72 -17.17 -33.73 -8.57
N SER A 73 -17.25 -32.50 -8.06
CA SER A 73 -17.76 -31.35 -8.81
C SER A 73 -16.79 -30.88 -9.91
N ALA A 74 -15.49 -30.94 -9.65
CA ALA A 74 -14.43 -30.68 -10.62
C ALA A 74 -14.53 -31.64 -11.82
N GLN A 75 -14.77 -32.92 -11.54
CA GLN A 75 -14.89 -33.97 -12.55
C GLN A 75 -16.20 -33.94 -13.35
N ASN A 76 -17.25 -33.26 -12.88
CA ASN A 76 -18.57 -33.27 -13.50
C ASN A 76 -19.08 -31.86 -13.87
N PRO A 77 -18.98 -31.45 -15.15
CA PRO A 77 -19.40 -30.13 -15.63
C PRO A 77 -20.85 -29.74 -15.36
N ASN A 78 -21.73 -30.73 -15.16
CA ASN A 78 -23.16 -30.49 -14.91
C ASN A 78 -23.48 -30.29 -13.42
N MET A 79 -22.54 -30.62 -12.54
CA MET A 79 -22.66 -30.44 -11.10
C MET A 79 -22.18 -29.05 -10.63
N ARG A 80 -21.69 -28.19 -11.51
CA ARG A 80 -21.06 -26.88 -11.21
C ARG A 80 -21.94 -25.81 -10.53
N LYS A 81 -23.12 -26.15 -10.00
CA LYS A 81 -24.06 -25.22 -9.34
C LYS A 81 -24.19 -25.56 -7.86
N ALA A 82 -23.47 -24.80 -7.03
CA ALA A 82 -23.69 -24.59 -5.60
C ALA A 82 -24.03 -25.86 -4.79
N PHE A 83 -23.00 -26.56 -4.34
CA PHE A 83 -23.12 -27.54 -3.27
C PHE A 83 -23.11 -26.85 -1.91
N ASN A 84 -23.93 -27.35 -1.00
CA ASN A 84 -24.00 -26.91 0.38
C ASN A 84 -23.57 -28.07 1.27
N VAL A 85 -22.27 -28.30 1.33
CA VAL A 85 -21.69 -29.19 2.34
C VAL A 85 -21.42 -28.37 3.57
N ALA A 86 -21.82 -28.89 4.72
CA ALA A 86 -21.34 -28.36 5.99
C ALA A 86 -19.83 -28.65 6.09
N ALA A 87 -19.01 -27.71 5.63
CA ALA A 87 -17.56 -27.75 5.78
C ALA A 87 -17.18 -27.79 7.27
N GLN A 88 -16.30 -28.72 7.61
CA GLN A 88 -15.73 -28.86 8.95
C GLN A 88 -14.42 -28.08 8.99
N TRP A 89 -14.53 -26.78 9.28
CA TRP A 89 -13.39 -25.89 9.24
C TRP A 89 -12.38 -26.22 10.34
N ASN A 90 -11.14 -26.51 9.95
CA ASN A 90 -10.02 -26.57 10.89
C ASN A 90 -9.64 -25.14 11.29
N LEU A 91 -10.00 -24.78 12.52
CA LEU A 91 -9.82 -23.42 13.03
C LEU A 91 -8.34 -23.05 13.19
N GLU A 92 -7.47 -23.99 13.52
CA GLU A 92 -6.03 -23.74 13.69
C GLU A 92 -5.39 -23.36 12.35
N THR A 93 -5.58 -24.19 11.34
CA THR A 93 -5.13 -23.94 9.96
C THR A 93 -5.74 -22.65 9.40
N LEU A 94 -7.04 -22.42 9.62
CA LEU A 94 -7.74 -21.21 9.20
C LEU A 94 -7.10 -19.94 9.79
N LEU A 95 -6.81 -19.94 11.09
CA LEU A 95 -6.20 -18.80 11.77
C LEU A 95 -4.75 -18.58 11.35
N ALA A 96 -3.97 -19.65 11.10
CA ALA A 96 -2.61 -19.55 10.59
C ALA A 96 -2.58 -18.92 9.18
N LEU A 97 -3.43 -19.40 8.26
CA LEU A 97 -3.55 -18.83 6.91
C LEU A 97 -4.02 -17.37 6.93
N ARG A 98 -4.99 -17.03 7.79
CA ARG A 98 -5.43 -15.64 7.97
C ARG A 98 -4.31 -14.77 8.55
N LYS A 99 -3.50 -15.29 9.48
CA LYS A 99 -2.36 -14.55 10.07
C LYS A 99 -1.28 -14.27 9.02
N LEU A 100 -1.00 -15.19 8.10
CA LEU A 100 -0.11 -14.94 6.96
C LEU A 100 -0.64 -13.87 6.02
N ALA A 101 -1.92 -13.98 5.61
CA ALA A 101 -2.58 -12.98 4.79
C ALA A 101 -2.52 -11.59 5.44
N HIS A 102 -2.75 -11.54 6.76
CA HIS A 102 -2.67 -10.32 7.53
C HIS A 102 -1.25 -9.73 7.55
N GLY A 103 -0.23 -10.57 7.76
CA GLY A 103 1.17 -10.13 7.75
C GLY A 103 1.61 -9.53 6.43
N GLN A 104 1.23 -10.17 5.31
CA GLN A 104 1.52 -9.62 3.97
C GLN A 104 0.82 -8.28 3.76
N TRP A 105 -0.45 -8.19 4.17
CA TRP A 105 -1.18 -6.92 4.09
C TRP A 105 -0.52 -5.82 4.92
N LEU A 106 -0.11 -6.10 6.16
CA LEU A 106 0.61 -5.16 7.01
C LEU A 106 1.93 -4.71 6.36
N ARG A 107 2.64 -5.64 5.73
CA ARG A 107 3.90 -5.34 5.02
C ARG A 107 3.70 -4.42 3.83
N ASP A 108 2.58 -4.48 3.13
CA ASP A 108 2.38 -3.70 1.91
C ASP A 108 1.58 -2.41 2.15
N TRP A 109 0.65 -2.41 3.12
CA TRP A 109 -0.40 -1.41 3.24
C TRP A 109 -0.52 -0.76 4.63
N TRP A 110 0.39 -1.03 5.56
CA TRP A 110 0.34 -0.38 6.88
C TRP A 110 0.50 1.15 6.76
N PRO A 111 -0.46 1.94 7.28
CA PRO A 111 -0.50 3.38 7.07
C PRO A 111 0.40 4.12 8.07
N THR A 112 1.71 3.96 7.95
CA THR A 112 2.69 4.70 8.77
C THR A 112 2.46 6.21 8.62
N SER A 113 2.19 6.88 9.73
CA SER A 113 1.88 8.32 9.77
C SER A 113 2.41 8.91 11.07
N ALA A 114 3.46 9.72 10.98
CA ALA A 114 3.98 10.45 12.13
C ALA A 114 2.97 11.50 12.62
N VAL A 115 2.21 12.08 11.68
CA VAL A 115 1.19 13.11 11.96
C VAL A 115 0.02 12.51 12.75
N ASP A 116 -0.45 11.31 12.38
CA ASP A 116 -1.59 10.65 13.03
C ASP A 116 -1.16 9.73 14.18
N GLY A 117 0.14 9.69 14.51
CA GLY A 117 0.69 8.84 15.56
C GLY A 117 0.59 7.34 15.26
N VAL A 118 0.64 6.96 13.98
CA VAL A 118 0.72 5.57 13.52
C VAL A 118 2.20 5.23 13.26
N PRO A 119 2.87 4.51 14.16
CA PRO A 119 4.28 4.20 14.04
C PRO A 119 4.54 3.19 12.92
N LYS A 120 5.76 3.20 12.39
CA LYS A 120 6.23 2.22 11.42
C LYS A 120 6.32 0.82 12.05
N LEU A 121 5.94 -0.21 11.31
CA LEU A 121 6.12 -1.60 11.70
C LEU A 121 7.58 -2.03 11.57
N SER A 122 8.04 -2.88 12.50
CA SER A 122 9.33 -3.55 12.37
C SER A 122 9.25 -4.60 11.26
N ASP A 123 9.92 -4.34 10.13
CA ASP A 123 9.96 -5.28 9.00
C ASP A 123 10.63 -6.61 9.41
N GLU A 124 11.69 -6.56 10.23
CA GLU A 124 12.38 -7.76 10.70
C GLU A 124 11.51 -8.62 11.63
N GLY A 125 10.82 -8.00 12.59
CA GLY A 125 9.93 -8.71 13.52
C GLY A 125 8.73 -9.32 12.79
N LEU A 126 8.12 -8.54 11.89
CA LEU A 126 7.01 -8.99 11.05
C LEU A 126 7.41 -10.18 10.18
N VAL A 127 8.52 -10.09 9.45
CA VAL A 127 9.00 -11.17 8.58
C VAL A 127 9.35 -12.42 9.37
N ARG A 128 10.03 -12.28 10.52
CA ARG A 128 10.38 -13.42 11.37
C ARG A 128 9.14 -14.21 11.77
N GLU A 129 8.14 -13.54 12.29
CA GLU A 129 6.94 -14.22 12.75
C GLU A 129 6.06 -14.72 11.60
N MET A 130 6.03 -14.04 10.46
CA MET A 130 5.38 -14.58 9.26
C MET A 130 6.02 -15.91 8.85
N ASN A 131 7.35 -16.02 8.92
CA ASN A 131 8.04 -17.30 8.67
C ASN A 131 7.68 -18.37 9.70
N ASP A 132 7.59 -18.02 10.99
CA ASP A 132 7.19 -18.96 12.04
C ASP A 132 5.75 -19.49 11.82
N VAL A 133 4.84 -18.66 11.30
CA VAL A 133 3.49 -19.08 10.92
C VAL A 133 3.50 -19.89 9.62
N ALA A 134 4.31 -19.50 8.63
CA ALA A 134 4.42 -20.21 7.35
C ALA A 134 4.88 -21.65 7.56
N MET A 135 5.82 -21.89 8.49
CA MET A 135 6.24 -23.24 8.88
C MET A 135 5.11 -24.12 9.44
N GLN A 136 4.07 -23.52 10.06
CA GLN A 136 2.93 -24.29 10.59
C GLN A 136 2.00 -24.81 9.48
N VAL A 137 2.03 -24.16 8.32
CA VAL A 137 1.17 -24.46 7.16
C VAL A 137 2.00 -24.69 5.88
N GLU A 138 3.24 -25.18 6.03
CA GLU A 138 4.18 -25.39 4.92
C GLU A 138 3.68 -26.37 3.85
N THR A 139 2.74 -27.25 4.22
CA THR A 139 2.07 -28.17 3.29
C THR A 139 0.99 -27.45 2.46
N ILE A 140 0.59 -26.23 2.82
CA ILE A 140 -0.48 -25.48 2.17
C ILE A 140 0.08 -24.31 1.36
N VAL A 141 1.02 -23.55 1.93
CA VAL A 141 1.64 -22.38 1.30
C VAL A 141 3.07 -22.70 0.90
N ASP A 142 3.56 -22.11 -0.20
CA ASP A 142 4.98 -22.27 -0.56
C ASP A 142 5.83 -21.42 0.38
N GLY A 143 6.71 -22.07 1.16
CA GLY A 143 7.56 -21.43 2.17
C GLY A 143 8.50 -20.35 1.61
N TYR A 144 8.77 -20.36 0.30
CA TYR A 144 9.58 -19.31 -0.35
C TYR A 144 8.85 -17.98 -0.53
N GLN A 145 7.52 -17.91 -0.39
CA GLN A 145 6.73 -16.68 -0.56
C GLN A 145 7.12 -15.56 0.42
N PHE A 146 7.67 -15.91 1.58
CA PHE A 146 7.97 -14.96 2.66
C PHE A 146 9.48 -14.72 2.85
N SER A 147 10.30 -15.28 1.95
CA SER A 147 11.73 -14.96 1.87
C SER A 147 11.87 -13.45 1.62
N ARG A 148 12.83 -12.81 2.28
CA ARG A 148 13.26 -11.44 1.92
C ARG A 148 13.59 -11.44 0.43
N THR A 149 12.68 -10.94 -0.41
CA THR A 149 13.08 -10.40 -1.70
C THR A 149 14.07 -9.30 -1.36
N GLU A 150 15.34 -9.59 -1.65
CA GLU A 150 16.39 -8.59 -1.76
C GLU A 150 15.80 -7.40 -2.51
N ASP A 151 16.13 -6.20 -2.01
CA ASP A 151 15.83 -4.92 -2.61
C ASP A 151 15.43 -5.04 -4.08
N THR A 152 14.16 -4.81 -4.40
CA THR A 152 13.79 -4.23 -5.70
C THR A 152 14.31 -2.78 -5.80
N SER A 153 15.55 -2.55 -5.37
CA SER A 153 16.43 -1.62 -6.04
C SER A 153 16.82 -2.30 -7.35
N VAL A 154 16.09 -1.96 -8.41
CA VAL A 154 16.61 -2.13 -9.75
C VAL A 154 17.96 -1.42 -9.76
N SER A 155 19.03 -2.22 -9.75
CA SER A 155 20.39 -1.76 -9.90
C SER A 155 20.53 -1.12 -11.28
N LEU A 156 20.32 0.19 -11.37
CA LEU A 156 20.87 1.00 -12.45
C LEU A 156 22.33 1.29 -12.10
N ASN A 157 23.18 0.37 -12.56
CA ASN A 157 24.64 0.39 -12.62
C ASN A 157 25.36 1.67 -12.11
N ARG A 158 26.21 1.46 -11.10
CA ARG A 158 27.42 2.27 -10.90
C ARG A 158 28.40 2.03 -12.06
N THR A 159 28.91 3.10 -12.68
CA THR A 159 30.32 3.55 -12.54
C THR A 159 30.69 4.66 -13.54
N ARG A 160 31.63 5.51 -13.09
CA ARG A 160 32.39 6.59 -13.79
C ARG A 160 31.65 7.93 -13.96
N ASP A 161 32.19 9.10 -13.60
CA ASP A 161 33.54 9.51 -13.22
C ASP A 161 33.45 10.82 -12.42
N ASN A 162 34.40 11.00 -11.50
CA ASN A 162 35.10 12.23 -11.15
C ASN A 162 34.39 13.61 -11.23
N GLN A 163 34.35 14.25 -10.05
CA GLN A 163 35.04 15.54 -9.85
C GLN A 163 34.38 16.77 -10.49
N ALA A 164 33.28 17.21 -9.88
CA ALA A 164 32.82 18.61 -9.98
C ALA A 164 32.09 19.11 -8.72
N GLN A 165 32.21 18.41 -7.58
CA GLN A 165 31.50 18.73 -6.33
C GLN A 165 32.14 19.88 -5.53
N SER A 166 33.04 20.64 -6.14
CA SER A 166 33.81 21.73 -5.50
C SER A 166 33.46 23.13 -6.01
N ASP A 167 32.60 23.26 -7.02
CA ASP A 167 32.34 24.54 -7.68
C ASP A 167 31.01 25.21 -7.29
N TYR A 168 30.23 24.63 -6.37
CA TYR A 168 29.00 25.26 -5.86
C TYR A 168 29.14 25.93 -4.48
N ALA A 169 30.35 26.03 -3.93
CA ALA A 169 30.59 26.60 -2.60
C ALA A 169 31.02 28.09 -2.59
N LEU A 170 30.95 28.82 -3.71
CA LEU A 170 31.50 30.18 -3.82
C LEU A 170 30.50 31.30 -4.19
N VAL A 171 29.20 31.08 -3.97
CA VAL A 171 28.19 32.17 -3.93
C VAL A 171 27.38 32.10 -2.64
N ALA A 172 28.05 32.19 -1.50
CA ALA A 172 27.44 32.63 -0.24
C ALA A 172 28.03 34.00 0.11
N GLY A 173 27.82 34.96 -0.80
CA GLY A 173 28.14 36.37 -0.60
C GLY A 173 26.93 37.08 -0.03
N THR A 174 27.08 37.56 1.20
CA THR A 174 26.34 38.68 1.82
C THR A 174 24.81 38.59 1.86
N VAL A 175 24.30 38.42 3.08
CA VAL A 175 22.93 38.76 3.50
C VAL A 175 22.57 40.15 2.92
N GLN A 176 21.73 40.15 1.90
CA GLN A 176 21.02 41.34 1.45
C GLN A 176 19.56 41.13 1.82
N GLU A 177 19.13 41.82 2.87
CA GLU A 177 17.70 41.97 3.16
C GLU A 177 17.05 42.67 1.96
N CYS A 178 16.27 41.92 1.17
CA CYS A 178 15.24 42.47 0.31
C CYS A 178 13.89 41.95 0.83
N ALA A 179 13.04 42.91 1.17
CA ALA A 179 11.80 42.72 1.87
C ALA A 179 10.67 42.17 0.99
N ILE A 180 9.78 41.42 1.65
CA ILE A 180 8.48 40.87 1.23
C ILE A 180 8.60 39.70 0.24
N THR A 181 8.14 38.49 0.59
CA THR A 181 6.79 37.99 0.24
C THR A 181 6.59 36.58 0.85
N GLY A 182 5.50 36.36 1.59
CA GLY A 182 5.03 35.00 1.87
C GLY A 182 4.55 34.31 0.60
N PRO A 183 4.15 33.03 0.64
CA PRO A 183 3.58 32.34 -0.51
C PRO A 183 2.37 33.13 -1.06
N ILE A 184 2.26 33.23 -2.40
CA ILE A 184 1.08 33.83 -3.05
C ILE A 184 -0.16 33.01 -2.70
N PHE A 185 -0.01 31.69 -2.83
CA PHE A 185 -1.02 30.70 -2.48
C PHE A 185 -0.33 29.48 -1.90
N SER A 186 -1.05 28.76 -1.04
CA SER A 186 -0.65 27.47 -0.52
C SER A 186 -1.86 26.55 -0.40
N GLY A 187 -1.60 25.25 -0.43
CA GLY A 187 -2.63 24.25 -0.29
C GLY A 187 -2.07 22.89 0.09
N THR A 188 -2.98 21.94 0.19
CA THR A 188 -2.63 20.54 0.45
C THR A 188 -3.33 19.62 -0.53
N SER A 189 -2.79 18.41 -0.70
CA SER A 189 -3.42 17.38 -1.53
C SER A 189 -3.37 16.02 -0.84
N SER A 190 -4.40 15.21 -1.11
CA SER A 190 -4.57 13.87 -0.58
C SER A 190 -4.31 12.84 -1.69
N PRO A 191 -3.05 12.40 -1.89
CA PRO A 191 -2.71 11.46 -2.95
C PRO A 191 -3.39 10.11 -2.72
N ALA A 192 -3.62 9.37 -3.80
CA ALA A 192 -4.14 8.00 -3.69
C ALA A 192 -3.04 7.08 -3.18
N TRP A 193 -3.27 6.42 -2.04
CA TRP A 193 -2.26 5.61 -1.38
C TRP A 193 -1.83 4.40 -2.20
N GLN A 194 -2.78 3.80 -2.91
CA GLN A 194 -2.52 2.71 -3.85
C GLN A 194 -1.56 3.08 -5.00
N GLY A 195 -1.40 4.37 -5.28
CA GLY A 195 -0.50 4.88 -6.31
C GLY A 195 0.92 5.15 -5.81
N LEU A 196 1.17 4.97 -4.51
CA LEU A 196 2.44 5.29 -3.86
C LEU A 196 3.20 4.01 -3.50
N PRO A 197 4.54 4.03 -3.53
CA PRO A 197 5.34 2.95 -2.97
C PRO A 197 5.07 2.78 -1.47
N ALA A 198 4.98 1.53 -1.02
CA ALA A 198 4.79 1.21 0.40
C ALA A 198 5.89 1.86 1.27
N HIS A 199 5.50 2.40 2.43
CA HIS A 199 6.39 3.00 3.45
C HIS A 199 7.25 4.18 3.01
N VAL A 200 6.96 4.82 1.87
CA VAL A 200 7.70 6.00 1.41
C VAL A 200 7.06 7.31 1.86
N VAL A 201 5.75 7.48 1.61
CA VAL A 201 5.00 8.70 1.92
C VAL A 201 4.22 8.52 3.23
N ASP A 202 4.14 9.58 4.04
CA ASP A 202 3.36 9.59 5.27
C ASP A 202 1.87 9.39 4.96
N ALA A 203 1.25 8.49 5.70
CA ALA A 203 -0.14 8.09 5.52
C ALA A 203 -1.12 9.02 6.27
N THR A 204 -0.79 10.30 6.43
CA THR A 204 -1.78 11.31 6.79
C THR A 204 -2.76 11.58 5.65
N GLU A 205 -3.84 12.31 5.92
CA GLU A 205 -4.83 12.66 4.88
C GLU A 205 -4.27 13.66 3.87
N ASN A 206 -3.39 14.55 4.30
CA ASN A 206 -2.87 15.64 3.48
C ASN A 206 -1.33 15.72 3.55
N PRO A 207 -0.59 14.68 3.11
CA PRO A 207 0.86 14.64 3.22
C PRO A 207 1.55 15.54 2.19
N VAL A 208 0.83 15.98 1.15
CA VAL A 208 1.36 16.85 0.12
C VAL A 208 1.01 18.28 0.49
N HIS A 209 2.03 19.08 0.75
CA HIS A 209 1.93 20.51 0.94
C HIS A 209 2.53 21.19 -0.27
N TRP A 210 1.89 22.24 -0.76
CA TRP A 210 2.43 23.01 -1.86
C TRP A 210 2.19 24.49 -1.65
N HIS A 211 3.05 25.30 -2.25
CA HIS A 211 2.88 26.74 -2.28
C HIS A 211 3.49 27.32 -3.55
N VAL A 212 3.02 28.51 -3.92
CA VAL A 212 3.49 29.24 -5.08
C VAL A 212 4.26 30.46 -4.61
N GLU A 213 5.53 30.54 -4.99
CA GLU A 213 6.37 31.69 -4.65
C GLU A 213 6.14 32.88 -5.59
N ALA A 214 6.15 34.08 -5.01
CA ALA A 214 6.05 35.34 -5.75
C ALA A 214 7.40 35.76 -6.33
N ALA A 215 7.88 35.02 -7.33
CA ALA A 215 9.13 35.31 -8.03
C ALA A 215 8.88 35.72 -9.50
N PRO A 216 9.78 36.48 -10.15
CA PRO A 216 9.66 36.83 -11.57
C PRO A 216 9.44 35.63 -12.49
N ASN A 217 9.95 34.46 -12.08
CA ASN A 217 9.64 33.15 -12.64
C ASN A 217 8.94 32.34 -11.55
N PRO A 218 7.60 32.35 -11.48
CA PRO A 218 6.84 31.62 -10.48
C PRO A 218 7.14 30.12 -10.54
N VAL A 219 7.42 29.58 -9.36
CA VAL A 219 7.65 28.16 -9.11
C VAL A 219 6.60 27.68 -8.11
N LEU A 220 6.15 26.46 -8.29
CA LEU A 220 5.33 25.76 -7.33
C LEU A 220 6.24 24.79 -6.55
N ASP A 221 6.45 25.12 -5.29
CA ASP A 221 7.24 24.32 -4.37
C ASP A 221 6.35 23.32 -3.65
N ILE A 222 6.76 22.06 -3.72
CA ILE A 222 6.01 20.90 -3.25
C ILE A 222 6.86 20.22 -2.19
N GLN A 223 6.24 19.95 -1.05
CA GLN A 223 6.79 19.13 0.01
C GLN A 223 5.84 17.96 0.25
N VAL A 224 6.35 16.76 0.10
CA VAL A 224 5.67 15.52 0.45
C VAL A 224 6.24 15.02 1.77
N LEU A 225 5.39 14.86 2.77
CA LEU A 225 5.77 14.24 4.03
C LEU A 225 6.14 12.78 3.77
N LEU A 226 7.36 12.39 4.14
CA LEU A 226 7.82 11.01 4.04
C LEU A 226 7.47 10.23 5.31
N ALA A 227 7.25 8.92 5.19
CA ALA A 227 6.77 8.07 6.28
C ALA A 227 7.73 8.04 7.48
N ASP A 228 9.04 8.07 7.24
CA ASP A 228 10.06 8.23 8.28
C ASP A 228 11.33 8.95 7.75
N LYS A 229 12.33 9.10 8.63
CA LYS A 229 13.60 9.78 8.31
C LYS A 229 14.52 9.00 7.34
N GLN A 230 14.26 7.71 7.14
CA GLN A 230 15.01 6.81 6.26
C GLN A 230 14.32 6.59 4.92
N SER A 231 13.02 6.89 4.81
CA SER A 231 12.26 6.90 3.56
C SER A 231 12.96 7.78 2.52
N ASN A 232 12.92 7.34 1.26
CA ASN A 232 13.53 8.02 0.14
C ASN A 232 12.46 8.40 -0.90
N GLY A 233 12.22 9.70 -1.07
CA GLY A 233 11.26 10.23 -2.04
C GLY A 233 11.79 10.30 -3.48
N GLU A 234 13.07 10.04 -3.72
CA GLU A 234 13.73 10.33 -5.00
C GLU A 234 13.05 9.63 -6.18
N GLY A 235 12.71 10.41 -7.21
CA GLY A 235 12.17 9.90 -8.46
C GLY A 235 10.67 9.62 -8.45
N LEU A 236 9.96 9.86 -7.34
CA LEU A 236 8.49 9.88 -7.37
C LEU A 236 8.02 11.06 -8.23
N GLU A 237 7.21 10.76 -9.24
CA GLU A 237 6.61 11.76 -10.11
C GLU A 237 5.56 12.57 -9.35
N VAL A 238 5.54 13.87 -9.63
CA VAL A 238 4.54 14.81 -9.15
C VAL A 238 3.95 15.53 -10.34
N ARG A 239 2.62 15.54 -10.43
CA ARG A 239 1.86 16.23 -11.48
C ARG A 239 0.95 17.26 -10.85
N VAL A 240 1.03 18.49 -11.32
CA VAL A 240 0.17 19.60 -10.89
C VAL A 240 -0.97 19.69 -11.90
N LEU A 241 -2.17 19.36 -11.44
CA LEU A 241 -3.37 19.33 -12.26
C LEU A 241 -4.31 20.48 -11.89
N ARG A 242 -5.07 20.94 -12.88
CA ARG A 242 -6.21 21.83 -12.71
C ARG A 242 -7.38 21.27 -13.51
N GLY A 243 -8.34 20.67 -12.81
CA GLY A 243 -9.35 19.84 -13.47
C GLY A 243 -8.67 18.76 -14.34
N PRO A 244 -8.98 18.65 -15.65
CA PRO A 244 -8.37 17.66 -16.53
C PRO A 244 -7.01 18.09 -17.14
N GLU A 245 -6.56 19.33 -16.91
CA GLU A 245 -5.36 19.89 -17.53
C GLU A 245 -4.14 19.75 -16.62
N GLU A 246 -3.01 19.31 -17.17
CA GLU A 246 -1.72 19.33 -16.47
C GLU A 246 -1.06 20.69 -16.64
N LEU A 247 -0.85 21.39 -15.52
CA LEU A 247 -0.15 22.67 -15.49
C LEU A 247 1.36 22.47 -15.53
N ALA A 248 1.86 21.48 -14.80
CA ALA A 248 3.28 21.16 -14.76
C ALA A 248 3.52 19.76 -14.14
N HIS A 249 4.74 19.24 -14.29
CA HIS A 249 5.18 18.02 -13.62
C HIS A 249 6.64 18.14 -13.17
N GLY A 250 7.04 17.26 -12.25
CA GLY A 250 8.39 17.16 -11.75
C GLY A 250 8.61 15.84 -11.01
N TYR A 251 9.77 15.75 -10.34
CA TYR A 251 10.14 14.58 -9.56
C TYR A 251 10.63 15.03 -8.19
N LEU A 252 10.29 14.25 -7.16
CA LEU A 252 10.77 14.50 -5.81
C LEU A 252 12.27 14.22 -5.68
N ASP A 253 12.94 15.00 -4.83
CA ASP A 253 14.26 14.70 -4.30
C ASP A 253 14.17 13.64 -3.18
N LYS A 254 15.34 13.22 -2.67
CA LYS A 254 15.42 12.22 -1.58
C LYS A 254 14.63 12.58 -0.33
N ARG A 255 14.41 13.87 -0.08
CA ARG A 255 13.76 14.42 1.11
C ARG A 255 12.27 14.71 0.88
N GLY A 256 11.74 14.39 -0.30
CA GLY A 256 10.35 14.63 -0.64
C GLY A 256 10.04 16.04 -1.13
N PHE A 257 11.03 16.79 -1.62
CA PHE A 257 10.79 18.13 -2.18
C PHE A 257 10.83 18.11 -3.71
N ALA A 258 9.97 18.89 -4.35
CA ALA A 258 10.06 19.23 -5.77
C ALA A 258 9.75 20.72 -5.98
N SER A 259 10.49 21.33 -6.89
CA SER A 259 10.26 22.71 -7.34
C SER A 259 9.92 22.68 -8.81
N VAL A 260 8.68 23.02 -9.15
CA VAL A 260 8.15 22.88 -10.52
C VAL A 260 7.88 24.26 -11.12
N PRO A 261 8.59 24.65 -12.21
CA PRO A 261 8.31 25.90 -12.90
C PRO A 261 6.91 25.87 -13.52
N LEU A 262 6.11 26.91 -13.28
CA LEU A 262 4.73 26.97 -13.79
C LEU A 262 4.65 27.43 -15.25
N GLY A 263 5.71 28.06 -15.78
CA GLY A 263 5.70 28.65 -17.12
C GLY A 263 4.75 29.85 -17.28
N LEU A 264 4.31 30.43 -16.17
CA LEU A 264 3.41 31.58 -16.11
C LEU A 264 4.16 32.84 -15.70
N THR A 265 3.62 34.01 -16.05
CA THR A 265 4.05 35.29 -15.46
C THR A 265 3.47 35.47 -14.07
N VAL A 266 4.07 36.35 -13.26
CA VAL A 266 3.54 36.72 -11.94
C VAL A 266 2.10 37.20 -12.02
N ALA A 267 1.76 38.04 -13.01
CA ALA A 267 0.40 38.56 -13.17
C ALA A 267 -0.61 37.46 -13.49
N GLU A 268 -0.25 36.48 -14.34
CA GLU A 268 -1.10 35.32 -14.63
C GLU A 268 -1.32 34.47 -13.38
N VAL A 269 -0.29 34.26 -12.56
CA VAL A 269 -0.41 33.54 -11.27
C VAL A 269 -1.43 34.19 -10.34
N TRP A 270 -1.45 35.52 -10.22
CA TRP A 270 -2.42 36.24 -9.39
C TRP A 270 -3.87 36.19 -9.93
N LEU A 271 -4.04 35.98 -11.23
CA LEU A 271 -5.36 35.90 -11.87
C LEU A 271 -5.91 34.47 -11.89
N GLN A 272 -5.10 33.47 -11.55
CA GLN A 272 -5.54 32.08 -11.50
C GLN A 272 -6.37 31.78 -10.25
N ASP A 273 -7.32 30.86 -10.41
CA ASP A 273 -7.99 30.20 -9.29
C ASP A 273 -7.18 28.98 -8.85
N TRP A 274 -6.65 29.05 -7.64
CA TRP A 274 -5.81 28.02 -7.04
C TRP A 274 -6.63 26.98 -6.25
N THR A 275 -7.94 27.16 -6.15
CA THR A 275 -8.84 26.26 -5.39
C THR A 275 -9.01 24.91 -6.09
N ASP A 276 -8.92 24.88 -7.42
CA ASP A 276 -9.07 23.67 -8.25
C ASP A 276 -7.73 22.97 -8.55
N VAL A 277 -6.64 23.43 -7.93
CA VAL A 277 -5.31 22.84 -8.13
C VAL A 277 -5.17 21.60 -7.26
N VAL A 278 -4.81 20.49 -7.89
CA VAL A 278 -4.54 19.21 -7.24
C VAL A 278 -3.11 18.81 -7.57
N VAL A 279 -2.30 18.58 -6.53
CA VAL A 279 -0.97 18.01 -6.69
C VAL A 279 -1.09 16.49 -6.51
N GLN A 280 -0.95 15.79 -7.63
CA GLN A 280 -0.93 14.34 -7.68
C GLN A 280 0.49 13.82 -7.52
N VAL A 281 0.67 12.79 -6.71
CA VAL A 281 1.96 12.14 -6.47
C VAL A 281 1.82 10.65 -6.77
N GLY A 282 2.77 10.09 -7.51
CA GLY A 282 2.77 8.68 -7.89
C GLY A 282 1.77 8.34 -8.99
N VAL A 283 1.33 7.08 -9.02
CA VAL A 283 0.48 6.54 -10.08
C VAL A 283 -0.97 6.98 -9.91
N ASP A 284 -1.62 7.33 -11.01
CA ASP A 284 -3.03 7.67 -11.02
C ASP A 284 -3.92 6.44 -10.81
N VAL A 285 -4.55 6.38 -9.65
CA VAL A 285 -5.48 5.32 -9.26
C VAL A 285 -6.69 5.94 -8.58
N ASN A 286 -7.86 5.38 -8.90
CA ASN A 286 -9.11 5.83 -8.30
C ASN A 286 -9.28 5.19 -6.92
N GLU A 287 -8.97 5.95 -5.87
CA GLU A 287 -9.17 5.56 -4.48
C GLU A 287 -10.14 6.53 -3.82
N SER A 288 -11.12 6.00 -3.09
CA SER A 288 -12.05 6.83 -2.32
C SER A 288 -11.47 7.20 -0.96
N GLN A 289 -11.83 8.39 -0.48
CA GLN A 289 -11.49 8.82 0.89
C GLN A 289 -12.08 7.87 1.96
N GLU A 290 -13.22 7.24 1.68
CA GLU A 290 -13.83 6.25 2.56
C GLU A 290 -12.92 5.04 2.80
N VAL A 291 -12.28 4.52 1.75
CA VAL A 291 -11.32 3.41 1.85
C VAL A 291 -10.14 3.80 2.73
N ARG A 292 -9.53 4.98 2.52
CA ARG A 292 -8.42 5.47 3.35
C ARG A 292 -8.84 5.62 4.82
N ASN A 293 -10.01 6.18 5.08
CA ASN A 293 -10.53 6.35 6.43
C ASN A 293 -10.73 5.02 7.15
N ARG A 294 -11.22 3.99 6.44
CA ARG A 294 -11.35 2.63 6.99
C ARG A 294 -10.00 2.02 7.34
N ILE A 295 -8.98 2.19 6.50
CA ILE A 295 -7.61 1.71 6.77
C ILE A 295 -7.01 2.41 8.00
N ARG A 296 -7.14 3.74 8.10
CA ARG A 296 -6.68 4.49 9.28
C ARG A 296 -7.41 4.09 10.55
N ALA A 297 -8.73 3.94 10.46
CA ALA A 297 -9.54 3.49 11.59
C ALA A 297 -9.10 2.10 12.05
N PHE A 298 -8.85 1.17 11.10
CA PHE A 298 -8.32 -0.15 11.39
C PHE A 298 -6.96 -0.09 12.13
N ALA A 299 -6.00 0.69 11.62
CA ALA A 299 -4.68 0.82 12.25
C ALA A 299 -4.78 1.42 13.68
N GLN A 300 -5.62 2.45 13.85
CA GLN A 300 -5.87 3.09 15.14
C GLN A 300 -6.59 2.17 16.13
N GLU A 301 -7.53 1.34 15.67
CA GLU A 301 -8.16 0.30 16.48
C GLU A 301 -7.14 -0.76 16.91
N ARG A 302 -6.26 -1.18 15.99
CA ARG A 302 -5.20 -2.15 16.28
C ARG A 302 -4.25 -1.64 17.36
N LEU A 303 -3.77 -0.40 17.25
CA LEU A 303 -2.88 0.23 18.24
C LEU A 303 -3.50 0.37 19.64
N ARG A 304 -4.84 0.38 19.73
CA ARG A 304 -5.57 0.42 21.02
C ARG A 304 -5.91 -0.96 21.56
N GLY A 305 -6.01 -1.97 20.69
CA GLY A 305 -6.28 -3.36 21.05
C GLY A 305 -5.02 -4.12 21.44
N ARG A 306 -5.15 -5.25 22.15
CA ARG A 306 -4.00 -6.13 22.42
C ARG A 306 -3.76 -7.20 21.35
N ASP A 307 -4.72 -7.50 20.48
CA ASP A 307 -4.51 -8.44 19.37
C ASP A 307 -5.58 -8.30 18.26
N ARG A 308 -5.15 -8.10 17.01
CA ARG A 308 -5.91 -8.33 15.77
C ARG A 308 -5.02 -9.04 14.74
N LEU A 309 -4.44 -10.16 15.19
CA LEU A 309 -3.42 -11.05 14.61
C LEU A 309 -1.99 -10.49 14.72
N SER A 310 -1.53 -10.45 15.97
CA SER A 310 -0.28 -9.89 16.51
C SER A 310 1.02 -10.49 15.94
N PHE A 311 1.99 -9.59 15.73
CA PHE A 311 3.40 -9.80 15.44
C PHE A 311 4.25 -8.94 16.42
N ALA A 312 4.33 -9.39 17.67
CA ALA A 312 4.57 -8.59 18.88
C ALA A 312 5.98 -7.98 19.02
N GLU A 313 6.28 -6.92 18.26
CA GLU A 313 7.18 -5.83 18.65
C GLU A 313 6.66 -4.51 18.10
N GLU A 314 5.54 -4.02 18.66
CA GLU A 314 5.03 -2.70 18.30
C GLU A 314 5.98 -1.61 18.84
N CYS A 315 6.60 -0.92 17.88
CA CYS A 315 7.42 0.30 18.03
C CYS A 315 8.85 0.10 18.53
N VAL A 316 9.81 0.08 17.60
CA VAL A 316 11.16 0.56 17.92
C VAL A 316 11.08 2.09 18.03
N ALA A 317 11.13 2.52 19.29
CA ALA A 317 11.26 3.87 19.83
C ALA A 317 11.18 5.08 18.88
N LEU A 318 10.21 5.96 19.18
CA LEU A 318 10.22 7.38 18.81
C LEU A 318 11.52 8.05 19.28
N TYR A 319 12.54 8.15 18.42
CA TYR A 319 13.68 9.08 18.56
C TYR A 319 14.17 9.60 17.20
#